data_AF-A0A6G0VNT0-F1
#
_entry.id   AF-A0A6G0VNT0-F1
#
_cell.length_a   1.000
_cell.length_b   1.000
_cell.length_c   1.000
_cell.angle_alpha   90.00
_cell.angle_beta   90.00
_cell.angle_gamma   90.00
#
_symmetry.space_group_name_H-M   'P 1'
#
loop_
_entity.id
_entity.type
_entity.pdbx_description
1 polymer ?
#
loop_
_entity_poly.entity_id
_entity_poly.type
_entity_poly.pdbx_seq_one_letter_code
_entity_poly.pdbx_strand_id
1 'polypeptide(L)'
;MKSNLNKIQSYQNITLRQLTNAPPYISNLTLHNDLHVKTIEEESVIYYKRFFSRLVNHINPLIRNLNTLTLPDNPRRRLKRRWCRDRLL
;
A
#
# COMPACT_ATOMS: atom_id res chain seq x y z
N MET A 1 7.12 8.05 -15.20
CA MET A 1 7.92 7.83 -13.97
C MET A 1 7.31 6.64 -13.21
N LYS A 2 7.99 5.48 -13.12
CA LYS A 2 7.46 4.35 -12.34
C LYS A 2 7.57 4.69 -10.85
N SER A 3 6.44 4.70 -10.15
CA SER A 3 6.40 4.86 -8.68
C SER A 3 7.27 3.78 -8.02
N ASN A 4 7.84 4.06 -6.84
CA ASN A 4 8.56 3.05 -6.05
C ASN A 4 7.69 1.81 -5.81
N LEU A 5 6.38 1.99 -5.64
CA LEU A 5 5.40 0.92 -5.52
C LEU A 5 5.44 -0.03 -6.73
N ASN A 6 5.49 0.51 -7.95
CA ASN A 6 5.54 -0.31 -9.18
C ASN A 6 6.84 -1.10 -9.27
N LYS A 7 7.96 -0.55 -8.77
CA LYS A 7 9.25 -1.26 -8.73
C LYS A 7 9.18 -2.45 -7.77
N ILE A 8 8.63 -2.24 -6.58
CA ILE A 8 8.46 -3.31 -5.58
C ILE A 8 7.45 -4.36 -6.06
N GLN A 9 6.34 -3.95 -6.67
CA GLN A 9 5.37 -4.88 -7.29
C GLN A 9 6.02 -5.71 -8.40
N SER A 10 6.88 -5.09 -9.22
CA SER A 10 7.59 -5.80 -10.28
C SER A 10 8.54 -6.84 -9.69
N TYR A 11 9.24 -6.50 -8.62
CA TYR A 11 10.07 -7.45 -7.88
C TYR A 11 9.25 -8.59 -7.30
N GLN A 12 8.10 -8.30 -6.65
CA GLN A 12 7.18 -9.32 -6.15
C GLN A 12 6.75 -10.28 -7.27
N ASN A 13 6.33 -9.76 -8.42
CA ASN A 13 5.88 -10.57 -9.55
C ASN A 13 6.99 -11.49 -10.10
N ILE A 14 8.23 -11.01 -10.16
CA ILE A 14 9.38 -11.80 -10.60
C ILE A 14 9.64 -12.93 -9.60
N THR A 15 9.66 -12.62 -8.30
CA THR A 15 9.88 -13.62 -7.24
C THR A 15 8.79 -14.69 -7.24
N LEU A 16 7.50 -14.32 -7.34
CA LEU A 16 6.39 -15.29 -7.38
C LEU A 16 6.51 -16.24 -8.58
N ARG A 17 6.92 -15.73 -9.75
CA ARG A 17 7.16 -16.55 -10.93
C ARG A 17 8.32 -17.51 -10.75
N GLN A 18 9.43 -17.05 -10.19
CA GLN A 18 10.59 -17.89 -9.93
C GLN A 18 10.26 -19.01 -8.95
N LEU A 19 9.51 -18.72 -7.89
CA LEU A 19 9.09 -19.71 -6.89
C LEU A 19 8.19 -20.80 -7.47
N THR A 20 7.31 -20.45 -8.40
CA THR A 20 6.34 -21.37 -9.01
C THR A 20 6.82 -22.00 -10.30
N ASN A 21 8.01 -21.62 -10.79
CA ASN A 21 8.49 -21.94 -12.14
C ASN A 21 7.46 -21.62 -13.24
N ALA A 22 6.69 -20.54 -13.05
CA ALA A 22 5.57 -20.21 -13.92
C ALA A 22 6.03 -19.69 -15.29
N PRO A 23 5.51 -20.25 -16.41
CA PRO A 23 5.75 -19.76 -17.76
C PRO A 23 5.31 -18.30 -17.96
N PRO A 24 5.90 -17.57 -18.93
CA PRO A 24 5.61 -16.16 -19.16
C PRO A 24 4.14 -15.89 -19.57
N TYR A 25 3.46 -16.87 -20.18
CA TYR A 25 2.06 -16.74 -20.60
C TYR A 25 1.06 -16.80 -19.44
N ILE A 26 1.46 -17.32 -18.26
CA ILE A 26 0.61 -17.28 -17.07
C ILE A 26 0.52 -15.83 -16.60
N SER A 27 -0.68 -15.31 -16.36
CA SER A 27 -0.83 -13.92 -15.93
C SER A 27 -0.38 -13.72 -14.48
N ASN A 28 0.11 -12.52 -14.13
CA ASN A 28 0.43 -12.21 -12.73
C ASN A 28 -0.82 -12.28 -11.83
N LEU A 29 -2.00 -11.93 -12.38
CA LEU A 29 -3.28 -12.04 -11.68
C LEU A 29 -3.57 -13.48 -11.25
N THR A 30 -3.36 -14.44 -12.17
CA THR A 30 -3.50 -15.88 -11.89
C THR A 30 -2.56 -16.30 -10.75
N LEU A 31 -1.28 -15.91 -10.81
CA LEU A 31 -0.31 -16.26 -9.76
C LEU A 31 -0.68 -15.69 -8.38
N HIS A 32 -1.19 -14.44 -8.34
CA HIS A 32 -1.65 -13.84 -7.10
C HIS A 32 -2.87 -14.56 -6.51
N ASN A 33 -3.82 -14.94 -7.37
CA ASN A 33 -5.02 -15.66 -6.95
C ASN A 33 -4.71 -17.08 -6.47
N ASP A 34 -3.90 -17.83 -7.23
CA ASP A 34 -3.56 -19.23 -6.92
C ASP A 34 -2.72 -19.35 -5.66
N LEU A 35 -1.79 -18.41 -5.44
CA LEU A 35 -0.95 -18.38 -4.24
C LEU A 35 -1.62 -17.68 -3.04
N HIS A 36 -2.81 -17.09 -3.24
CA HIS A 36 -3.49 -16.23 -2.27
C HIS A 36 -2.59 -15.10 -1.72
N VAL A 37 -1.68 -14.59 -2.56
CA VAL A 37 -0.75 -13.51 -2.19
C VAL A 37 -1.31 -12.18 -2.67
N LYS A 38 -1.50 -11.24 -1.76
CA LYS A 38 -1.92 -9.88 -2.11
C LYS A 38 -0.84 -9.11 -2.84
N THR A 39 -1.26 -8.18 -3.67
CA THR A 39 -0.36 -7.21 -4.32
C THR A 39 0.22 -6.25 -3.28
N ILE A 40 1.36 -5.61 -3.61
CA ILE A 40 1.96 -4.56 -2.80
C ILE A 40 1.00 -3.38 -2.61
N GLU A 41 0.19 -3.07 -3.62
CA GLU A 41 -0.81 -2.00 -3.49
C GLU A 41 -1.86 -2.36 -2.42
N GLU A 42 -2.45 -3.55 -2.48
CA GLU A 42 -3.43 -4.00 -1.50
C GLU A 42 -2.85 -4.09 -0.09
N GLU A 43 -1.65 -4.67 0.07
CA GLU A 43 -1.00 -4.74 1.38
C GLU A 43 -0.67 -3.34 1.93
N SER A 44 -0.27 -2.39 1.07
CA SER A 44 -0.02 -1.03 1.52
C SER A 44 -1.28 -0.37 2.09
N VAL A 45 -2.46 -0.64 1.49
CA VAL A 45 -3.76 -0.14 1.97
C VAL A 45 -4.13 -0.81 3.29
N ILE A 46 -4.01 -2.13 3.38
CA ILE A 46 -4.35 -2.89 4.59
C ILE A 46 -3.46 -2.47 5.76
N TYR A 47 -2.16 -2.38 5.52
CA TYR A 47 -1.19 -1.94 6.52
C TYR A 47 -1.55 -0.54 7.03
N TYR A 48 -1.85 0.38 6.13
CA TYR A 48 -2.17 1.75 6.50
C TYR A 48 -3.51 1.85 7.26
N LYS A 49 -4.54 1.09 6.87
CA LYS A 49 -5.81 0.97 7.61
C LYS A 49 -5.58 0.45 9.03
N ARG A 50 -4.77 -0.59 9.19
CA ARG A 50 -4.40 -1.13 10.51
C ARG A 50 -3.66 -0.10 11.35
N PHE A 51 -2.68 0.58 10.77
CA PHE A 51 -1.97 1.67 11.45
C PHE A 51 -2.93 2.77 11.92
N PHE A 52 -3.81 3.23 11.02
CA PHE A 52 -4.77 4.30 11.32
C PHE A 52 -5.76 3.90 12.42
N SER A 53 -6.28 2.66 12.39
CA SER A 53 -7.17 2.16 13.44
C SER A 53 -6.54 2.16 14.84
N ARG A 54 -5.22 1.98 14.94
CA ARG A 54 -4.49 2.01 16.21
C ARG A 54 -4.31 3.43 16.76
N LEU A 55 -4.40 4.46 15.92
CA LEU A 55 -4.27 5.86 16.36
C LEU A 55 -5.47 6.32 17.19
N VAL A 56 -6.66 5.78 16.94
CA VAL A 56 -7.92 6.18 17.60
C VAL A 56 -7.82 6.12 19.14
N ASN A 57 -7.27 5.03 19.66
CA ASN A 57 -7.21 4.74 21.09
C ASN A 57 -5.78 4.83 21.65
N HIS A 58 -4.91 5.60 21.00
CA HIS A 58 -3.52 5.69 21.42
C HIS A 58 -3.37 6.49 22.73
N ILE A 59 -2.52 6.00 23.65
CA ILE A 59 -2.31 6.60 24.98
C ILE A 59 -1.78 8.04 24.86
N ASN A 60 -0.84 8.26 23.94
CA ASN A 60 -0.33 9.60 23.66
C ASN A 60 -1.37 10.44 22.88
N PRO A 61 -1.87 11.56 23.45
CA PRO A 61 -2.88 12.39 22.82
C PRO A 61 -2.39 13.06 21.53
N LEU A 62 -1.08 13.36 21.40
CA LEU A 62 -0.51 13.94 20.17
C LEU A 62 -0.65 12.95 19.02
N ILE A 63 -0.44 11.66 19.28
CA ILE A 63 -0.58 10.60 18.27
C ILE A 63 -2.05 10.40 17.91
N ARG A 64 -2.94 10.43 18.90
CA ARG A 64 -4.39 10.37 18.65
C ARG A 64 -4.88 11.53 17.78
N ASN A 65 -4.34 12.73 17.98
CA ASN A 65 -4.69 13.90 17.17
C ASN A 65 -4.22 13.78 15.70
N LEU A 66 -3.29 12.87 15.39
CA LEU A 66 -2.90 12.57 14.00
C LEU A 66 -3.93 11.68 13.27
N ASN A 67 -4.93 11.15 13.96
CA ASN A 67 -6.02 10.36 13.40
C ASN A 67 -7.04 11.22 12.64
N THR A 68 -6.57 11.97 11.65
CA THR A 68 -7.37 12.88 10.83
C THR A 68 -7.29 12.46 9.38
N LEU A 69 -8.45 12.43 8.70
CA LEU A 69 -8.53 12.14 7.26
C LEU A 69 -7.92 13.27 6.41
N THR A 70 -7.94 14.50 6.93
CA THR A 70 -7.40 15.70 6.31
C THR A 70 -6.63 16.53 7.34
N LEU A 71 -5.49 17.10 6.94
CA LEU A 71 -4.83 18.12 7.75
C LEU A 71 -5.74 19.35 7.85
N PRO A 72 -5.83 20.01 9.02
CA PRO A 72 -6.40 21.35 9.07
C PRO A 72 -5.60 22.21 8.07
N ASP A 73 -6.32 22.96 7.23
CA ASP A 73 -5.80 23.82 6.15
C ASP A 73 -5.35 23.14 4.85
N ASN A 74 -5.42 21.80 4.73
CA ASN A 74 -5.09 21.02 3.51
C ASN A 74 -3.97 21.68 2.66
N PRO A 75 -2.75 21.82 3.22
CA PRO A 75 -1.73 22.67 2.64
C PRO A 75 -1.40 22.24 1.22
N ARG A 76 -1.14 23.22 0.34
CA ARG A 76 -0.78 22.96 -1.06
C ARG A 76 0.40 21.99 -1.11
N ARG A 77 0.17 20.83 -1.71
CA ARG A 77 1.17 19.77 -1.79
C ARG A 77 2.26 20.18 -2.76
N ARG A 78 3.47 20.43 -2.24
CA ARG A 78 4.65 20.79 -3.06
C ARG A 78 4.98 19.73 -4.12
N LEU A 79 4.81 18.44 -3.78
CA LEU A 79 5.06 17.32 -4.68
C LEU A 79 3.73 16.70 -5.14
N LYS A 80 3.60 16.45 -6.46
CA LYS A 80 2.51 15.69 -7.07
C LYS A 80 2.63 14.18 -6.74
N ARG A 81 2.60 13.83 -5.45
CA ARG A 81 2.65 12.45 -4.95
C ARG A 81 1.34 12.12 -4.23
N ARG A 82 0.82 10.91 -4.46
CA ARG A 82 -0.22 10.33 -3.60
C ARG A 82 0.40 10.00 -2.24
N TRP A 83 -0.22 10.48 -1.17
CA TRP A 83 0.18 10.17 0.20
C TRP A 83 -0.54 8.91 0.66
N CYS A 84 -0.03 8.23 1.69
CA CYS A 84 -0.65 7.01 2.21
C CYS A 84 -2.12 7.24 2.63
N ARG A 85 -2.44 8.41 3.19
CA ARG A 85 -3.81 8.81 3.57
C ARG A 85 -4.79 8.95 2.41
N ASP A 86 -4.32 9.28 1.20
CA ASP A 86 -5.19 9.35 0.03
C ASP A 86 -5.68 7.96 -0.40
N ARG A 87 -5.17 6.89 0.22
CA ARG A 87 -5.61 5.51 0.01
C ARG A 87 -6.66 5.05 1.02
N LEU A 88 -7.02 5.91 1.98
CA LEU A 88 -8.13 5.66 2.92
C LEU A 88 -9.46 6.19 2.42
N LEU A 89 -9.44 7.18 1.52
CA LEU A 89 -10.60 7.73 0.81
C LEU A 89 -10.89 6.87 -0.42
#